data_AF-A0A8I1B0R0-F1
#
_entry.id   AF-A0A8I1B0R0-F1
#
_cell.length_a   1.000
_cell.length_b   1.000
_cell.length_c   1.000
_cell.angle_alpha   90.00
_cell.angle_beta   90.00
_cell.angle_gamma   90.00
#
_symmetry.space_group_name_H-M   'P 1'
#
loop_
_entity.id
_entity.type
_entity.pdbx_description
1 polymer ?
#
loop_
_entity_poly.entity_id
_entity_poly.type
_entity_poly.pdbx_seq_one_letter_code
_entity_poly.pdbx_strand_id
1 'polypeptide(L)'
;FNLYTKITGSQRIGLFGAQKDDLPEIWRQLIDAGFETGHAYAKALRMAKTCVGSTWCRYGVGDSVGFGVELENRYKGIRTPHKMKFGVSGCTRECAEAQGKDVGIIATEKGWNLYVCGNGGMKPRHADLFASDLDEATLIRSIDRLLMFYIRTADRLQRTSTWMDNLEGGVDYLREVILEDSLGIGEELEQEMARVVESYQCEWQTTLNDPQRLALFRSYVNSDEPDESVQRQTLRGQPQLAPFAAHAEPALPSRPWQAICELDAIPQQAGIGARL
;
A
#
# COMPACT_ATOMS: atom_id res chain seq x y z
N PHE A 1 -14.06 10.49 15.80
CA PHE A 1 -13.40 9.16 15.77
C PHE A 1 -12.38 8.92 16.89
N ASN A 2 -11.59 9.92 17.34
CA ASN A 2 -10.57 9.77 18.41
C ASN A 2 -9.69 8.52 18.22
N LEU A 3 -8.98 8.47 17.08
CA LEU A 3 -8.22 7.30 16.67
C LEU A 3 -6.80 7.35 17.26
N TYR A 4 -6.28 6.18 17.66
CA TYR A 4 -4.88 6.08 18.04
C TYR A 4 -4.00 6.42 16.84
N THR A 5 -3.08 7.36 16.99
CA THR A 5 -2.34 7.93 15.87
C THR A 5 -0.84 7.69 16.04
N LYS A 6 -0.21 7.14 14.99
CA LYS A 6 1.22 6.84 14.96
C LYS A 6 1.85 7.33 13.66
N ILE A 7 2.96 8.05 13.77
CA ILE A 7 3.87 8.29 12.65
C ILE A 7 4.66 7.01 12.38
N THR A 8 4.62 6.52 11.14
CA THR A 8 5.28 5.29 10.73
C THR A 8 6.67 5.56 10.16
N GLY A 9 7.56 4.55 10.17
CA GLY A 9 8.89 4.65 9.53
C GLY A 9 8.86 4.84 8.01
N SER A 10 7.68 4.76 7.41
CA SER A 10 7.39 4.97 5.99
C SER A 10 6.86 6.38 5.69
N GLN A 11 6.99 7.33 6.62
CA GLN A 11 6.49 8.71 6.48
C GLN A 11 4.97 8.79 6.27
N ARG A 12 4.22 7.85 6.87
CA ARG A 12 2.75 7.85 6.88
C ARG A 12 2.20 8.03 8.28
N ILE A 13 0.96 8.49 8.37
CA ILE A 13 0.17 8.51 9.59
C ILE A 13 -0.71 7.25 9.62
N GLY A 14 -0.53 6.42 10.64
CA GLY A 14 -1.43 5.29 10.91
C GLY A 14 -2.51 5.70 11.92
N LEU A 15 -3.77 5.54 11.54
CA LEU A 15 -4.94 5.79 12.37
C LEU A 15 -5.57 4.43 12.75
N PHE A 16 -5.61 4.11 14.04
CA PHE A 16 -6.03 2.80 14.53
C PHE A 16 -7.25 2.88 15.44
N GLY A 17 -8.04 1.82 15.42
CA GLY A 17 -9.26 1.69 16.23
C GLY A 17 -10.51 2.28 15.58
N ALA A 18 -10.49 2.58 14.27
CA ALA A 18 -11.72 2.93 13.56
C ALA A 18 -12.67 1.74 13.57
N GLN A 19 -13.94 1.96 13.91
CA GLN A 19 -14.95 0.92 13.75
C GLN A 19 -15.26 0.72 12.28
N LYS A 20 -15.72 -0.48 11.91
CA LYS A 20 -16.10 -0.81 10.54
C LYS A 20 -17.09 0.21 9.95
N ASP A 21 -18.03 0.65 10.77
CA ASP A 21 -19.14 1.52 10.37
C ASP A 21 -18.74 3.00 10.32
N ASP A 22 -17.64 3.36 10.98
CA ASP A 22 -17.04 4.69 10.88
C ASP A 22 -16.31 4.89 9.53
N LEU A 23 -15.91 3.80 8.86
CA LEU A 23 -15.03 3.88 7.71
C LEU A 23 -15.59 4.73 6.55
N PRO A 24 -16.86 4.60 6.14
CA PRO A 24 -17.41 5.44 5.07
C PRO A 24 -17.31 6.94 5.39
N GLU A 25 -17.62 7.35 6.62
CA GLU A 25 -17.56 8.77 6.99
C GLU A 25 -16.11 9.27 7.14
N ILE A 26 -15.22 8.46 7.73
CA ILE A 26 -13.78 8.78 7.79
C ILE A 26 -13.23 9.02 6.38
N TRP A 27 -13.52 8.11 5.44
CA TRP A 27 -13.00 8.21 4.08
C TRP A 27 -13.63 9.35 3.29
N ARG A 28 -14.90 9.67 3.52
CA ARG A 28 -15.54 10.87 2.95
C ARG A 28 -14.78 12.13 3.35
N GLN A 29 -14.53 12.33 4.64
CA GLN A 29 -13.77 13.50 5.12
C GLN A 29 -12.34 13.56 4.58
N LEU A 30 -11.67 12.41 4.46
CA LEU A 30 -10.32 12.34 3.89
C LEU A 30 -10.32 12.72 2.40
N ILE A 31 -11.26 12.18 1.62
CA ILE A 31 -11.40 12.48 0.20
C ILE A 31 -11.75 13.94 -0.04
N ASP A 32 -12.69 14.49 0.74
CA ASP A 32 -13.08 15.91 0.67
C ASP A 32 -11.88 16.84 0.99
N ALA A 33 -10.94 16.36 1.82
CA ALA A 33 -9.68 17.04 2.12
C ALA A 33 -8.56 16.78 1.09
N GLY A 34 -8.83 16.04 0.01
CA GLY A 34 -7.89 15.76 -1.08
C GLY A 34 -7.01 14.53 -0.89
N PHE A 35 -7.29 13.67 0.10
CA PHE A 35 -6.58 12.40 0.25
C PHE A 35 -7.14 11.32 -0.68
N GLU A 36 -6.28 10.40 -1.08
CA GLU A 36 -6.65 9.21 -1.84
C GLU A 36 -6.40 7.94 -1.04
N THR A 37 -6.96 6.83 -1.53
CA THR A 37 -6.76 5.52 -0.91
C THR A 37 -5.32 5.04 -1.10
N GLY A 38 -4.60 4.87 0.01
CA GLY A 38 -3.37 4.10 0.03
C GLY A 38 -3.61 2.59 0.14
N HIS A 39 -2.68 1.78 -0.34
CA HIS A 39 -2.82 0.31 -0.38
C HIS A 39 -2.14 -0.38 0.81
N ALA A 40 -2.36 0.13 2.02
CA ALA A 40 -1.56 -0.17 3.22
C ALA A 40 -1.40 -1.66 3.56
N TYR A 41 -2.35 -2.53 3.17
CA TYR A 41 -2.31 -4.00 3.38
C TYR A 41 -2.36 -4.83 2.09
N ALA A 42 -2.56 -4.23 0.92
CA ALA A 42 -2.71 -4.98 -0.33
C ALA A 42 -1.37 -5.52 -0.87
N LYS A 43 -1.43 -6.47 -1.81
CA LYS A 43 -0.26 -6.87 -2.60
C LYS A 43 -0.12 -5.87 -3.76
N ALA A 44 0.51 -4.74 -3.43
CA ALA A 44 0.60 -3.54 -4.24
C ALA A 44 1.77 -2.66 -3.74
N LEU A 45 2.00 -1.52 -4.40
CA LEU A 45 2.86 -0.46 -3.86
C LEU A 45 2.28 0.06 -2.53
N ARG A 46 3.10 0.02 -1.48
CA ARG A 46 2.73 0.50 -0.13
C ARG A 46 3.06 1.97 0.10
N MET A 47 4.19 2.43 -0.43
CA MET A 47 4.66 3.82 -0.37
C MET A 47 5.94 4.00 -1.18
N ALA A 48 6.23 5.25 -1.53
CA ALA A 48 7.57 5.75 -1.81
C ALA A 48 8.07 6.56 -0.59
N LYS A 49 9.06 6.02 0.13
CA LYS A 49 9.73 6.76 1.22
C LYS A 49 10.77 7.69 0.61
N THR A 50 10.86 8.91 1.08
CA THR A 50 11.83 9.91 0.58
C THR A 50 12.75 10.40 1.69
N CYS A 51 13.88 11.01 1.35
CA CYS A 51 14.50 11.97 2.26
C CYS A 51 14.01 13.38 1.93
N VAL A 52 14.43 14.39 2.69
CA VAL A 52 14.01 15.78 2.47
C VAL A 52 14.59 16.42 1.19
N GLY A 53 15.44 15.70 0.46
CA GLY A 53 15.97 16.11 -0.85
C GLY A 53 16.81 17.38 -0.82
N SER A 54 17.09 17.92 -2.01
CA SER A 54 17.69 19.25 -2.20
C SER A 54 16.82 20.38 -1.67
N THR A 55 15.52 20.13 -1.41
CA THR A 55 14.58 21.09 -0.84
C THR A 55 15.00 21.60 0.54
N TRP A 56 15.56 20.72 1.39
CA TRP A 56 15.95 21.09 2.76
C TRP A 56 17.34 20.59 3.17
N CYS A 57 17.91 19.61 2.48
CA CYS A 57 19.22 19.06 2.82
C CYS A 57 20.32 19.76 2.03
N ARG A 58 21.31 20.33 2.73
CA ARG A 58 22.52 20.88 2.09
C ARG A 58 23.35 19.89 1.27
N TYR A 59 23.13 18.58 1.46
CA TYR A 59 23.79 17.51 0.71
C TYR A 59 22.91 16.93 -0.39
N GLY A 60 21.64 17.36 -0.47
CA GLY A 60 20.72 16.89 -1.49
C GLY A 60 21.12 17.42 -2.85
N VAL A 61 21.41 16.52 -3.77
CA VAL A 61 21.73 16.82 -5.18
C VAL A 61 20.52 16.65 -6.09
N GLY A 62 19.46 15.96 -5.63
CA GLY A 62 18.19 15.81 -6.34
C GLY A 62 16.96 16.05 -5.44
N ASP A 63 15.85 16.47 -6.06
CA ASP A 63 14.56 16.60 -5.39
C ASP A 63 13.91 15.22 -5.22
N SER A 64 14.28 14.54 -4.14
CA SER A 64 13.66 13.25 -3.82
C SER A 64 12.21 13.34 -3.38
N VAL A 65 11.75 14.50 -2.90
CA VAL A 65 10.38 14.65 -2.41
C VAL A 65 9.44 14.73 -3.61
N GLY A 66 9.70 15.67 -4.53
CA GLY A 66 8.93 15.80 -5.77
C GLY A 66 8.91 14.50 -6.56
N PHE A 67 10.08 13.90 -6.78
CA PHE A 67 10.15 12.68 -7.55
C PHE A 67 9.49 11.48 -6.85
N GLY A 68 9.58 11.39 -5.52
CA GLY A 68 8.86 10.37 -4.76
C GLY A 68 7.33 10.49 -4.87
N VAL A 69 6.80 11.72 -4.91
CA VAL A 69 5.37 11.98 -5.11
C VAL A 69 4.94 11.59 -6.52
N GLU A 70 5.75 11.88 -7.54
CA GLU A 70 5.48 11.48 -8.92
C GLU A 70 5.40 9.96 -9.06
N LEU A 71 6.41 9.24 -8.54
CA LEU A 71 6.47 7.79 -8.62
C LEU A 71 5.33 7.14 -7.84
N GLU A 72 4.99 7.64 -6.65
CA GLU A 72 3.85 7.13 -5.91
C GLU A 72 2.53 7.34 -6.65
N ASN A 73 2.33 8.51 -7.28
CA ASN A 73 1.15 8.77 -8.09
C ASN A 73 1.08 7.94 -9.37
N ARG A 74 2.22 7.64 -9.99
CA ARG A 74 2.28 6.77 -11.17
C ARG A 74 1.91 5.33 -10.80
N TYR A 75 2.51 4.78 -9.75
CA TYR A 75 2.38 3.36 -9.43
C TYR A 75 1.30 3.05 -8.38
N LYS A 76 0.48 4.03 -7.97
CA LYS A 76 -0.68 3.75 -7.10
C LYS A 76 -1.68 2.84 -7.82
N GLY A 77 -2.26 1.91 -7.07
CA GLY A 77 -3.25 0.96 -7.62
C GLY A 77 -2.65 -0.28 -8.28
N ILE A 78 -1.35 -0.29 -8.62
CA ILE A 78 -0.72 -1.48 -9.19
C ILE A 78 -0.88 -2.69 -8.27
N ARG A 79 -1.43 -3.79 -8.82
CA ARG A 79 -1.53 -5.07 -8.12
C ARG A 79 -0.34 -5.92 -8.51
N THR A 80 0.36 -6.44 -7.51
CA THR A 80 1.60 -7.18 -7.70
C THR A 80 1.57 -8.51 -6.95
N PRO A 81 2.39 -9.50 -7.36
CA PRO A 81 2.46 -10.80 -6.71
C PRO A 81 2.64 -10.70 -5.18
N HIS A 82 3.42 -9.72 -4.71
CA HIS A 82 3.52 -9.37 -3.31
C HIS A 82 3.59 -7.85 -3.07
N LYS A 83 3.47 -7.39 -1.80
CA LYS A 83 3.67 -5.99 -1.38
C LYS A 83 5.05 -5.47 -1.85
N MET A 84 5.08 -4.23 -2.31
CA MET A 84 6.30 -3.54 -2.75
C MET A 84 6.49 -2.21 -2.06
N LYS A 85 7.75 -1.78 -1.99
CA LYS A 85 8.18 -0.54 -1.34
C LYS A 85 9.14 0.20 -2.25
N PHE A 86 9.00 1.51 -2.31
CA PHE A 86 9.91 2.38 -3.02
C PHE A 86 10.71 3.22 -2.02
N GLY A 87 11.93 3.61 -2.39
CA GLY A 87 12.76 4.54 -1.63
C GLY A 87 13.48 5.50 -2.56
N VAL A 88 13.34 6.81 -2.34
CA VAL A 88 13.93 7.86 -3.17
C VAL A 88 14.82 8.73 -2.30
N SER A 89 16.13 8.67 -2.52
CA SER A 89 17.11 9.48 -1.78
C SER A 89 17.69 10.56 -2.68
N GLY A 90 17.69 11.80 -2.20
CA GLY A 90 18.26 12.93 -2.94
C GLY A 90 19.78 12.98 -2.94
N CYS A 91 20.48 12.00 -2.37
CA CYS A 91 21.94 11.82 -2.46
C CYS A 91 22.36 10.43 -1.94
N THR A 92 23.64 10.09 -2.10
CA THR A 92 24.26 8.81 -1.68
C THR A 92 24.29 8.56 -0.16
N ARG A 93 23.93 9.55 0.67
CA ARG A 93 23.72 9.34 2.12
C ARG A 93 22.47 8.51 2.42
N GLU A 94 21.62 8.28 1.42
CA GLU A 94 20.64 7.20 1.40
C GLU A 94 19.58 7.26 2.52
N CYS A 95 19.26 8.44 3.08
CA CYS A 95 18.38 8.55 4.25
C CYS A 95 16.94 7.99 4.05
N ALA A 96 16.53 7.65 2.82
CA ALA A 96 15.27 6.97 2.54
C ALA A 96 15.31 5.43 2.68
N GLU A 97 16.48 4.85 2.98
CA GLU A 97 16.72 3.40 3.00
C GLU A 97 16.39 2.76 1.64
N ALA A 98 16.65 3.47 0.54
CA ALA A 98 16.41 3.06 -0.85
C ALA A 98 16.99 1.68 -1.19
N GLN A 99 18.20 1.35 -0.75
CA GLN A 99 18.82 0.05 -1.01
C GLN A 99 18.16 -1.08 -0.20
N GLY A 100 17.29 -0.78 0.77
CA GLY A 100 16.49 -1.77 1.49
C GLY A 100 15.10 -2.02 0.88
N LYS A 101 14.78 -1.40 -0.27
CA LYS A 101 13.44 -1.43 -0.89
C LYS A 101 13.40 -2.26 -2.17
N ASP A 102 12.19 -2.67 -2.56
CA ASP A 102 11.97 -3.43 -3.78
C ASP A 102 12.39 -2.62 -5.02
N VAL A 103 12.20 -1.28 -4.98
CA VAL A 103 12.79 -0.30 -5.91
C VAL A 103 13.44 0.83 -5.12
N GLY A 104 14.74 1.02 -5.31
CA GLY A 104 15.54 2.07 -4.69
C GLY A 104 16.06 3.06 -5.73
N ILE A 105 15.97 4.35 -5.45
CA ILE A 105 16.35 5.43 -6.36
C ILE A 105 17.22 6.40 -5.58
N ILE A 106 18.40 6.70 -6.11
CA ILE A 106 19.39 7.55 -5.43
C ILE A 106 19.93 8.58 -6.42
N ALA A 107 19.74 9.86 -6.12
CA ALA A 107 20.26 10.95 -6.95
C ALA A 107 21.78 10.98 -6.93
N THR A 108 22.35 11.26 -8.09
CA THR A 108 23.77 11.58 -8.32
C THR A 108 23.86 12.96 -8.98
N GLU A 109 25.07 13.47 -9.19
CA GLU A 109 25.26 14.71 -9.95
C GLU A 109 24.91 14.57 -11.45
N LYS A 110 24.79 13.33 -11.95
CA LYS A 110 24.59 13.03 -13.37
C LYS A 110 23.19 12.51 -13.69
N GLY A 111 22.38 12.20 -12.68
CA GLY A 111 21.04 11.62 -12.84
C GLY A 111 20.66 10.80 -11.63
N TRP A 112 20.13 9.60 -11.87
CA TRP A 112 19.59 8.72 -10.84
C TRP A 112 20.15 7.30 -10.96
N ASN A 113 20.65 6.76 -9.86
CA ASN A 113 20.95 5.35 -9.74
C ASN A 113 19.69 4.58 -9.35
N LEU A 114 19.39 3.53 -10.11
CA LEU A 114 18.28 2.62 -9.88
C LEU A 114 18.82 1.34 -9.23
N TYR A 115 18.23 0.95 -8.10
CA TYR A 115 18.49 -0.28 -7.36
C TYR A 115 17.21 -1.12 -7.32
N VAL A 116 17.32 -2.44 -7.40
CA VAL A 116 16.15 -3.33 -7.50
C VAL A 116 16.24 -4.53 -6.56
N CYS A 117 15.07 -5.09 -6.25
CA CYS A 117 14.92 -6.38 -5.56
C CYS A 117 15.47 -6.40 -4.11
N GLY A 118 15.55 -5.24 -3.44
CA GLY A 118 15.80 -5.17 -2.00
C GLY A 118 14.59 -5.55 -1.18
N ASN A 119 14.80 -5.89 0.10
CA ASN A 119 13.72 -6.35 0.96
C ASN A 119 14.03 -6.14 2.44
N GLY A 120 13.14 -5.44 3.15
CA GLY A 120 13.06 -5.51 4.61
C GLY A 120 12.03 -6.55 5.10
N GLY A 121 12.37 -7.33 6.12
CA GLY A 121 11.49 -8.34 6.70
C GLY A 121 12.25 -9.40 7.48
N MET A 122 11.71 -10.63 7.53
CA MET A 122 12.33 -11.75 8.24
C MET A 122 13.72 -12.10 7.72
N LYS A 123 13.93 -12.03 6.40
CA LYS A 123 15.22 -12.18 5.74
C LYS A 123 15.54 -10.88 4.99
N PRO A 124 16.27 -9.93 5.61
CA PRO A 124 16.62 -8.68 4.95
C PRO A 124 17.61 -8.92 3.82
N ARG A 125 17.49 -8.13 2.74
CA ARG A 125 18.34 -8.20 1.55
C ARG A 125 18.53 -6.78 1.01
N HIS A 126 19.78 -6.42 0.69
CA HIS A 126 20.07 -5.18 -0.02
C HIS A 126 19.72 -5.34 -1.50
N ALA A 127 19.19 -4.28 -2.09
CA ALA A 127 18.92 -4.17 -3.51
C ALA A 127 20.23 -4.13 -4.30
N ASP A 128 20.20 -4.64 -5.53
CA ASP A 128 21.34 -4.61 -6.43
C ASP A 128 21.29 -3.33 -7.27
N LEU A 129 22.45 -2.73 -7.52
CA LEU A 129 22.56 -1.60 -8.44
C LEU A 129 22.17 -2.08 -9.84
N PHE A 130 21.07 -1.59 -10.37
CA PHE A 130 20.51 -2.01 -11.65
C PHE A 130 21.06 -1.18 -12.81
N ALA A 131 21.07 0.14 -12.65
CA ALA A 131 21.62 1.08 -13.61
C ALA A 131 22.05 2.36 -12.90
N SER A 132 23.02 3.08 -13.47
CA SER A 132 23.55 4.32 -12.89
C SER A 132 23.28 5.52 -13.80
N ASP A 133 23.22 6.71 -13.19
CA ASP A 133 23.17 8.00 -13.87
C ASP A 133 22.06 8.09 -14.94
N LEU A 134 20.89 7.52 -14.67
CA LEU A 134 19.73 7.57 -15.56
C LEU A 134 19.05 8.95 -15.52
N ASP A 135 18.57 9.41 -16.65
CA ASP A 135 17.55 10.46 -16.70
C ASP A 135 16.19 9.92 -16.20
N GLU A 136 15.28 10.82 -15.82
CA GLU A 136 13.98 10.44 -15.24
C GLU A 136 13.10 9.62 -16.18
N ALA A 137 13.09 9.94 -17.48
CA ALA A 137 12.27 9.23 -18.46
C ALA A 137 12.77 7.79 -18.66
N THR A 138 14.09 7.61 -18.78
CA THR A 138 14.71 6.29 -18.86
C THR A 138 14.54 5.49 -17.56
N LEU A 139 14.63 6.14 -16.40
CA LEU A 139 14.40 5.50 -15.10
C LEU A 139 12.96 5.01 -14.96
N ILE A 140 11.97 5.85 -15.28
CA ILE A 140 10.55 5.47 -15.23
C ILE A 140 10.28 4.31 -16.19
N ARG A 141 10.75 4.38 -17.43
CA ARG A 141 10.62 3.29 -18.42
C ARG A 141 11.23 1.98 -17.90
N SER A 142 12.37 2.05 -17.24
CA SER A 142 13.03 0.87 -16.66
C SER A 142 12.21 0.27 -15.51
N ILE A 143 11.61 1.11 -14.66
CA ILE A 143 10.73 0.63 -13.58
C ILE A 143 9.44 0.04 -14.14
N ASP A 144 8.80 0.69 -15.12
CA ASP A 144 7.58 0.20 -15.77
C ASP A 144 7.78 -1.24 -16.28
N ARG A 145 8.84 -1.44 -17.07
CA ARG A 145 9.23 -2.74 -17.61
C ARG A 145 9.53 -3.76 -16.50
N LEU A 146 10.33 -3.39 -15.50
CA LEU A 146 10.67 -4.28 -14.39
C LEU A 146 9.42 -4.76 -13.64
N LEU A 147 8.50 -3.84 -13.32
CA LEU A 147 7.29 -4.15 -12.57
C LEU A 147 6.35 -5.03 -13.37
N MET A 148 6.14 -4.75 -14.66
CA MET A 148 5.30 -5.59 -15.51
C MET A 148 5.91 -6.97 -15.74
N PHE A 149 7.23 -7.05 -15.94
CA PHE A 149 7.91 -8.33 -16.06
C PHE A 149 7.81 -9.15 -14.75
N TYR A 150 7.97 -8.51 -13.59
CA TYR A 150 7.74 -9.13 -12.29
C TYR A 150 6.29 -9.64 -12.13
N ILE A 151 5.29 -8.84 -12.52
CA ILE A 151 3.88 -9.24 -12.48
C ILE A 151 3.61 -10.46 -13.36
N ARG A 152 4.22 -10.51 -14.55
CA ARG A 152 4.03 -11.61 -15.52
C ARG A 152 4.69 -12.92 -15.09
N THR A 153 5.85 -12.84 -14.45
CA THR A 153 6.74 -14.01 -14.32
C THR A 153 6.89 -14.53 -12.90
N ALA A 154 6.53 -13.75 -11.88
CA ALA A 154 6.68 -14.19 -10.49
C ALA A 154 5.49 -15.02 -10.00
N ASP A 155 5.78 -15.95 -9.11
CA ASP A 155 4.77 -16.76 -8.43
C ASP A 155 3.91 -15.92 -7.49
N ARG A 156 2.68 -16.42 -7.25
CA ARG A 156 1.77 -15.82 -6.28
C ARG A 156 2.44 -15.71 -4.90
N LEU A 157 2.35 -14.52 -4.29
CA LEU A 157 2.96 -14.19 -2.99
C LEU A 157 4.50 -14.21 -2.95
N GLN A 158 5.17 -14.22 -4.11
CA GLN A 158 6.63 -14.15 -4.18
C GLN A 158 7.13 -12.70 -4.08
N ARG A 159 8.18 -12.45 -3.28
CA ARG A 159 8.85 -11.14 -3.20
C ARG A 159 9.75 -10.92 -4.42
N THR A 160 9.94 -9.67 -4.85
CA THR A 160 10.89 -9.30 -5.92
C THR A 160 12.29 -9.87 -5.66
N SER A 161 12.76 -9.82 -4.41
CA SER A 161 14.02 -10.44 -4.00
C SER A 161 14.10 -11.93 -4.34
N THR A 162 13.10 -12.71 -3.92
CA THR A 162 13.08 -14.16 -4.12
C THR A 162 12.80 -14.54 -5.56
N TRP A 163 12.01 -13.72 -6.24
CA TRP A 163 11.76 -13.85 -7.67
C TRP A 163 13.08 -13.71 -8.45
N MET A 164 13.82 -12.63 -8.23
CA MET A 164 15.10 -12.42 -8.91
C MET A 164 16.14 -13.48 -8.55
N ASP A 165 16.24 -13.89 -7.28
CA ASP A 165 17.17 -14.94 -6.86
C ASP A 165 16.87 -16.30 -7.54
N ASN A 166 15.64 -16.52 -8.00
CA ASN A 166 15.22 -17.73 -8.71
C ASN A 166 15.41 -17.65 -10.23
N LEU A 167 15.69 -16.47 -10.79
CA LEU A 167 15.99 -16.32 -12.22
C LEU A 167 17.43 -16.77 -12.50
N GLU A 168 17.62 -17.59 -13.52
CA GLU A 168 18.97 -17.92 -14.00
C GLU A 168 19.65 -16.64 -14.50
N GLY A 169 20.83 -16.34 -13.97
CA GLY A 169 21.54 -15.06 -14.23
C GLY A 169 21.11 -13.89 -13.33
N GLY A 170 20.07 -14.04 -12.52
CA GLY A 170 19.68 -13.07 -11.49
C GLY A 170 19.51 -11.64 -12.01
N VAL A 171 20.22 -10.69 -11.39
CA VAL A 171 20.15 -9.27 -11.79
C VAL A 171 20.72 -9.01 -13.18
N ASP A 172 21.71 -9.78 -13.63
CA ASP A 172 22.32 -9.58 -14.94
C ASP A 172 21.33 -9.94 -16.05
N TYR A 173 20.64 -11.08 -15.91
CA TYR A 173 19.55 -11.44 -16.79
C TYR A 173 18.42 -10.39 -16.80
N LEU A 174 18.06 -9.84 -15.64
CA LEU A 174 17.10 -8.75 -15.60
C LEU A 174 17.57 -7.50 -16.35
N ARG A 175 18.87 -7.16 -16.33
CA ARG A 175 19.37 -6.03 -17.13
C ARG A 175 19.22 -6.30 -18.63
N GLU A 176 19.56 -7.49 -19.09
CA GLU A 176 19.39 -7.89 -20.49
C GLU A 176 17.93 -7.75 -20.94
N VAL A 177 16.99 -8.27 -20.14
CA VAL A 177 15.56 -8.23 -20.50
C VAL A 177 14.99 -6.81 -20.44
N ILE A 178 15.32 -6.04 -19.40
CA ILE A 178 14.64 -4.77 -19.12
C ILE A 178 15.32 -3.57 -19.80
N LEU A 179 16.66 -3.52 -19.76
CA LEU A 179 17.44 -2.39 -20.29
C LEU A 179 17.80 -2.61 -21.75
N GLU A 180 18.17 -3.83 -22.12
CA GLU A 180 18.61 -4.17 -23.49
C GLU A 180 17.48 -4.73 -24.36
N ASP A 181 16.31 -4.97 -23.76
CA ASP A 181 15.12 -5.53 -24.42
C ASP A 181 15.44 -6.85 -25.17
N SER A 182 16.23 -7.72 -24.55
CA SER A 182 16.71 -8.97 -25.17
C SER A 182 15.59 -9.92 -25.60
N LEU A 183 14.38 -9.77 -25.05
CA LEU A 183 13.18 -10.53 -25.40
C LEU A 183 12.26 -9.80 -26.41
N GLY A 184 12.52 -8.54 -26.73
CA GLY A 184 11.69 -7.74 -27.64
C GLY A 184 10.28 -7.45 -27.13
N ILE A 185 10.09 -7.36 -25.81
CA ILE A 185 8.79 -7.15 -25.15
C ILE A 185 8.70 -5.81 -24.42
N GLY A 186 9.74 -4.97 -24.47
CA GLY A 186 9.82 -3.72 -23.73
C GLY A 186 8.64 -2.78 -23.99
N GLU A 187 8.28 -2.60 -25.26
CA GLU A 187 7.12 -1.76 -25.65
C GLU A 187 5.80 -2.33 -25.12
N GLU A 188 5.62 -3.65 -25.16
CA GLU A 188 4.42 -4.32 -24.64
C GLU A 188 4.28 -4.07 -23.13
N LEU A 189 5.37 -4.23 -22.37
CA LEU A 189 5.40 -3.98 -20.93
C LEU A 189 5.09 -2.51 -20.60
N GLU A 190 5.61 -1.56 -21.39
CA GLU A 190 5.30 -0.13 -21.22
C GLU A 190 3.82 0.17 -21.48
N GLN A 191 3.23 -0.41 -22.53
CA GLN A 191 1.81 -0.24 -22.84
C GLN A 191 0.92 -0.83 -21.74
N GLU A 192 1.29 -1.98 -21.17
CA GLU A 192 0.57 -2.56 -20.04
C GLU A 192 0.60 -1.66 -18.80
N MET A 193 1.77 -1.12 -18.46
CA MET A 193 1.88 -0.19 -17.36
C MET A 193 1.05 1.08 -17.63
N ALA A 194 1.12 1.63 -18.84
CA ALA A 194 0.32 2.81 -19.21
C ALA A 194 -1.17 2.57 -18.98
N ARG A 195 -1.71 1.40 -19.37
CA ARG A 195 -3.11 1.05 -19.09
C ARG A 195 -3.42 1.01 -17.59
N VAL A 196 -2.51 0.50 -16.76
CA VAL A 196 -2.68 0.49 -15.29
C VAL A 196 -2.73 1.90 -14.73
N VAL A 197 -1.83 2.79 -15.20
CA VAL A 197 -1.76 4.19 -14.77
C VAL A 197 -3.04 4.94 -15.18
N GLU A 198 -3.44 4.81 -16.45
CA GLU A 198 -4.59 5.52 -17.04
C GLU A 198 -5.94 5.04 -16.48
N SER A 199 -6.03 3.77 -16.05
CA SER A 199 -7.27 3.19 -15.51
C SER A 199 -7.40 3.31 -13.98
N TYR A 200 -6.46 3.98 -13.31
CA TYR A 200 -6.50 4.10 -11.86
C TYR A 200 -7.78 4.79 -11.37
N GLN A 201 -8.41 4.18 -10.38
CA GLN A 201 -9.54 4.76 -9.64
C GLN A 201 -9.31 4.61 -8.13
N CYS A 202 -9.62 5.65 -7.37
CA CYS A 202 -9.59 5.60 -5.91
C CYS A 202 -10.67 4.63 -5.39
N GLU A 203 -10.26 3.53 -4.75
CA GLU A 203 -11.17 2.45 -4.32
C GLU A 203 -12.24 2.95 -3.32
N TRP A 204 -11.87 3.87 -2.41
CA TRP A 204 -12.84 4.47 -1.50
C TRP A 204 -13.78 5.44 -2.19
N GLN A 205 -13.33 6.20 -3.20
CA GLN A 205 -14.25 7.02 -4.00
C GLN A 205 -15.29 6.14 -4.69
N THR A 206 -14.87 5.02 -5.29
CA THR A 206 -15.80 4.05 -5.90
C THR A 206 -16.75 3.46 -4.87
N THR A 207 -16.24 3.12 -3.68
CA THR A 207 -17.03 2.55 -2.58
C THR A 207 -18.08 3.52 -2.07
N LEU A 208 -17.73 4.79 -1.86
CA LEU A 208 -18.65 5.82 -1.38
C LEU A 208 -19.76 6.15 -2.38
N ASN A 209 -19.51 5.94 -3.67
CA ASN A 209 -20.46 6.18 -4.75
C ASN A 209 -21.37 4.98 -5.06
N ASP A 210 -21.21 3.86 -4.35
CA ASP A 210 -21.95 2.62 -4.58
C ASP A 210 -22.73 2.21 -3.31
N PRO A 211 -24.07 2.36 -3.30
CA PRO A 211 -24.90 1.99 -2.15
C PRO A 211 -24.75 0.52 -1.72
N GLN A 212 -24.49 -0.40 -2.65
CA GLN A 212 -24.33 -1.82 -2.33
C GLN A 212 -23.00 -2.08 -1.60
N ARG A 213 -21.93 -1.37 -1.98
CA ARG A 213 -20.64 -1.45 -1.27
C ARG A 213 -20.71 -0.78 0.10
N LEU A 214 -21.43 0.33 0.23
CA LEU A 214 -21.65 0.99 1.52
C LEU A 214 -22.36 0.07 2.52
N ALA A 215 -23.30 -0.75 2.05
CA ALA A 215 -24.01 -1.71 2.91
C ALA A 215 -23.08 -2.74 3.57
N LEU A 216 -21.88 -2.98 3.01
CA LEU A 216 -20.88 -3.88 3.59
C LEU A 216 -20.24 -3.33 4.87
N PHE A 217 -20.32 -2.02 5.11
CA PHE A 217 -19.73 -1.32 6.25
C PHE A 217 -20.74 -1.07 7.37
N ARG A 218 -21.56 -2.08 7.66
CA ARG A 218 -22.41 -2.14 8.84
C ARG A 218 -21.99 -3.30 9.74
N SER A 219 -22.08 -3.11 11.05
CA SER A 219 -21.78 -4.13 12.05
C SER A 219 -23.01 -4.98 12.32
N TYR A 220 -24.19 -4.37 12.36
CA TYR A 220 -25.46 -5.04 12.61
C TYR A 220 -26.50 -4.74 11.53
N VAL A 221 -27.32 -5.74 11.22
CA VAL A 221 -28.42 -5.59 10.25
C VAL A 221 -29.62 -4.83 10.83
N ASN A 222 -29.79 -4.88 12.15
CA ASN A 222 -30.97 -4.40 12.87
C ASN A 222 -30.65 -3.35 13.96
N SER A 223 -29.44 -2.76 13.96
CA SER A 223 -29.07 -1.73 14.92
C SER A 223 -27.96 -0.84 14.38
N ASP A 224 -28.04 0.45 14.71
CA ASP A 224 -26.98 1.44 14.47
C ASP A 224 -26.09 1.65 15.71
N GLU A 225 -26.31 0.89 16.78
CA GLU A 225 -25.53 0.99 18.01
C GLU A 225 -24.11 0.41 17.84
N PRO A 226 -23.07 1.10 18.32
CA PRO A 226 -21.70 0.61 18.26
C PRO A 226 -21.52 -0.74 18.97
N ASP A 227 -20.63 -1.58 18.46
CA ASP A 227 -20.28 -2.85 19.09
C ASP A 227 -19.70 -2.65 20.51
N GLU A 228 -20.47 -3.08 21.51
CA GLU A 228 -20.16 -2.95 22.94
C GLU A 228 -19.00 -3.86 23.38
N SER A 229 -18.67 -4.89 22.59
CA SER A 229 -17.51 -5.74 22.88
C SER A 229 -16.18 -4.99 22.71
N VAL A 230 -16.19 -3.90 21.93
CA VAL A 230 -15.00 -3.09 21.65
C VAL A 230 -14.80 -2.02 22.72
N GLN A 231 -14.23 -2.44 23.84
CA GLN A 231 -13.89 -1.55 24.95
C GLN A 231 -12.55 -0.84 24.71
N ARG A 232 -12.46 0.43 25.10
CA ARG A 232 -11.24 1.25 24.99
C ARG A 232 -10.78 1.74 26.36
N GLN A 233 -9.46 1.81 26.53
CA GLN A 233 -8.81 2.45 27.67
C GLN A 233 -7.88 3.56 27.18
N THR A 234 -7.62 4.57 28.02
CA THR A 234 -6.67 5.62 27.69
C THR A 234 -5.28 5.25 28.23
N LEU A 235 -4.29 5.19 27.35
CA LEU A 235 -2.89 4.98 27.73
C LEU A 235 -2.01 6.05 27.07
N ARG A 236 -1.22 6.76 27.88
CA ARG A 236 -0.36 7.87 27.42
C ARG A 236 -1.12 8.94 26.63
N GLY A 237 -2.34 9.27 27.06
CA GLY A 237 -3.18 10.28 26.42
C GLY A 237 -3.79 9.86 25.08
N GLN A 238 -3.65 8.59 24.67
CA GLN A 238 -4.29 8.06 23.46
C GLN A 238 -5.22 6.88 23.80
N PRO A 239 -6.36 6.75 23.10
CA PRO A 239 -7.24 5.58 23.27
C PRO A 239 -6.57 4.34 22.69
N GLN A 240 -6.72 3.21 23.37
CA GLN A 240 -6.26 1.89 22.94
C GLN A 240 -7.34 0.86 23.25
N LEU A 241 -7.32 -0.28 22.57
CA LEU A 241 -8.19 -1.39 22.93
C LEU A 241 -7.90 -1.81 24.37
N ALA A 242 -8.95 -1.94 25.17
CA ALA A 242 -8.84 -2.57 26.49
C ALA A 242 -8.47 -4.05 26.31
N PRO A 243 -7.71 -4.64 27.25
CA PRO A 243 -7.50 -6.08 27.26
C PRO A 243 -8.85 -6.81 27.20
N PHE A 244 -8.90 -7.91 26.46
CA PHE A 244 -10.10 -8.73 26.40
C PHE A 244 -10.46 -9.21 27.81
N ALA A 245 -11.59 -8.74 28.32
CA ALA A 245 -12.20 -9.32 29.52
C ALA A 245 -13.08 -10.48 29.06
N ALA A 246 -12.88 -11.66 29.65
CA ALA A 246 -13.79 -12.77 29.41
C ALA A 246 -15.20 -12.33 29.84
N HIS A 247 -16.10 -12.19 28.87
CA HIS A 247 -17.51 -12.02 29.19
C HIS A 247 -18.01 -13.30 29.86
N ALA A 248 -18.87 -13.16 30.88
CA ALA A 248 -19.61 -14.29 31.40
C ALA A 248 -20.39 -14.95 30.25
N GLU A 249 -20.57 -16.28 30.29
CA GLU A 249 -21.42 -16.96 29.31
C GLU A 249 -22.77 -16.25 29.25
N PRO A 250 -23.20 -15.76 28.07
CA PRO A 250 -24.49 -15.11 27.97
C PRO A 250 -25.57 -16.11 28.36
N ALA A 251 -26.39 -15.75 29.35
CA ALA A 251 -27.57 -16.53 29.67
C ALA A 251 -28.45 -16.61 28.41
N LEU A 252 -28.84 -17.82 28.00
CA LEU A 252 -29.72 -17.99 26.86
C LEU A 252 -31.03 -17.22 27.12
N PRO A 253 -31.43 -16.31 26.20
CA PRO A 253 -32.63 -15.52 26.40
C PRO A 253 -33.86 -16.44 26.46
N SER A 254 -34.75 -16.19 27.43
CA SER A 254 -36.05 -16.89 27.54
C SER A 254 -37.11 -16.36 26.57
N ARG A 255 -36.71 -15.49 25.64
CA ARG A 255 -37.61 -14.80 24.71
C ARG A 255 -38.07 -15.73 23.58
N PRO A 256 -39.31 -15.59 23.10
CA PRO A 256 -39.78 -16.31 21.91
C PRO A 256 -39.01 -15.86 20.65
N TRP A 257 -39.15 -16.63 19.57
CA TRP A 257 -38.60 -16.28 18.26
C TRP A 257 -39.01 -14.86 17.86
N GLN A 258 -38.02 -14.05 17.47
CA GLN A 258 -38.20 -12.68 17.01
C GLN A 258 -37.68 -12.54 15.58
N ALA A 259 -38.45 -11.88 14.73
CA ALA A 259 -37.99 -11.51 13.40
C ALA A 259 -36.91 -10.42 13.53
N ILE A 260 -35.75 -10.66 12.90
CA ILE A 260 -34.58 -9.77 12.98
C ILE A 260 -34.52 -8.86 11.75
N CYS A 261 -34.53 -9.45 10.56
CA CYS A 261 -34.54 -8.76 9.28
C CYS A 261 -35.03 -9.71 8.18
N GLU A 262 -35.40 -9.14 7.03
CA GLU A 262 -35.59 -9.90 5.81
C GLU A 262 -34.24 -10.38 5.26
N LEU A 263 -34.24 -11.46 4.46
CA LEU A 263 -33.01 -12.05 3.92
C LEU A 263 -32.31 -11.12 2.91
N ASP A 264 -33.08 -10.32 2.17
CA ASP A 264 -32.59 -9.34 1.20
C ASP A 264 -31.90 -8.13 1.85
N ALA A 265 -32.14 -7.90 3.15
CA ALA A 265 -31.45 -6.89 3.93
C ALA A 265 -30.02 -7.29 4.33
N ILE A 266 -29.64 -8.56 4.14
CA ILE A 266 -28.30 -9.07 4.41
C ILE A 266 -27.48 -8.99 3.13
N PRO A 267 -26.45 -8.13 3.05
CA PRO A 267 -25.65 -8.03 1.83
C PRO A 267 -24.92 -9.34 1.54
N GLN A 268 -24.90 -9.73 0.27
CA GLN A 268 -24.14 -10.91 -0.16
C GLN A 268 -22.66 -10.70 0.19
N GLN A 269 -22.02 -11.72 0.78
CA GLN A 269 -20.61 -11.68 1.22
C GLN A 269 -20.31 -10.73 2.41
N ALA A 270 -21.33 -10.24 3.13
CA ALA A 270 -21.10 -9.52 4.38
C ALA A 270 -21.00 -10.46 5.59
N GLY A 271 -19.96 -10.27 6.41
CA GLY A 271 -20.03 -10.63 7.82
C GLY A 271 -20.80 -9.53 8.56
N ILE A 272 -22.06 -9.81 8.90
CA ILE A 272 -22.95 -8.90 9.62
C ILE A 272 -23.53 -9.60 10.85
N GLY A 273 -23.55 -8.89 11.97
CA GLY A 273 -24.18 -9.33 13.21
C GLY A 273 -25.67 -8.99 13.24
N ALA A 274 -26.34 -9.54 14.25
CA ALA A 274 -27.68 -9.14 14.65
C ALA A 274 -27.71 -8.97 16.16
N ARG A 275 -28.43 -7.95 16.65
CA ARG A 275 -28.71 -7.76 18.07
C ARG A 275 -30.01 -8.50 18.46
N LEU A 276 -30.04 -9.09 19.65
CA LEU A 276 -31.18 -9.84 20.22
C LEU A 276 -31.75 -9.14 21.46
#